data_AF-A0A2T0K691-F1
#
_entry.id   AF-A0A2T0K691-F1
#
_cell.length_a   1.000
_cell.length_b   1.000
_cell.length_c   1.000
_cell.angle_alpha   90.00
_cell.angle_beta   90.00
_cell.angle_gamma   90.00
#
_symmetry.space_group_name_H-M   'P 1'
#
loop_
_entity.id
_entity.type
_entity.pdbx_description
1 polymer ?
#
loop_
_entity_poly.entity_id
_entity_poly.type
_entity_poly.pdbx_seq_one_letter_code
_entity_poly.pdbx_strand_id
1 'polypeptide(L)'
;MNSLDDIRKEYEELASLPADADGNAKRRRGFAFERLLNKLFLLDDLEPRTGYRPAGEQIDGSIYLDGKIYLLEAKWHAEPLPASTLYQFKGKVDGKLAGTIGVFVSMSGYAEDAVDALILGKALNIILLDQRDMDAAIIRGSGLKSVLKLKLRKAAEEGAIYFPTEGELVTAEKTRTVEIDLLRFDQTTGGVVATQPVEPTTADLLIVCEGDSDRVVIATLAERILSAAGSHRSIKILTAMGKVTIPRVANAMWNTFHSESKVLIVVDGDNDPVGTAAMLGNGLEFGDWVAAIPNPSIETWLDLDLETLRRRGKSRIELSRTAAEALDIDALRQCDDQFAQFYAAILGA
;
A
#
# COMPACT_ATOMS: atom_id res chain seq x y z
N MET A 1 5.90 15.20 -28.10
CA MET A 1 5.51 14.08 -27.22
C MET A 1 6.51 14.07 -26.08
N ASN A 2 6.06 14.17 -24.83
CA ASN A 2 6.97 14.07 -23.70
C ASN A 2 7.41 12.60 -23.58
N SER A 3 8.72 12.36 -23.46
CA SER A 3 9.21 11.01 -23.17
C SER A 3 8.88 10.63 -21.72
N LEU A 4 8.74 9.34 -21.43
CA LEU A 4 8.68 8.84 -20.06
C LEU A 4 9.91 9.30 -19.26
N ASP A 5 11.07 9.40 -19.89
CA ASP A 5 12.31 9.87 -19.25
C ASP A 5 12.22 11.35 -18.84
N ASP A 6 11.54 12.20 -19.62
CA ASP A 6 11.33 13.60 -19.26
C ASP A 6 10.41 13.72 -18.03
N ILE A 7 9.34 12.91 -18.00
CA ILE A 7 8.41 12.84 -16.86
C ILE A 7 9.12 12.31 -15.63
N ARG A 8 9.97 11.28 -15.79
CA ARG A 8 10.78 10.72 -14.70
C ARG A 8 11.67 11.78 -14.07
N LYS A 9 12.41 12.54 -14.88
CA LYS A 9 13.28 13.60 -14.40
C LYS A 9 12.51 14.71 -13.66
N GLU A 10 11.39 15.17 -14.21
CA GLU A 10 10.55 16.18 -13.55
C GLU A 10 9.98 15.65 -12.22
N TYR A 11 9.61 14.37 -12.16
CA TYR A 11 9.11 13.73 -10.95
C TYR A 11 10.18 13.66 -9.86
N GLU A 12 11.41 13.24 -10.20
CA GLU A 12 12.54 13.23 -9.28
C GLU A 12 12.89 14.63 -8.76
N GLU A 13 12.85 15.66 -9.63
CA GLU A 13 13.04 17.06 -9.23
C GLU A 13 11.99 17.50 -8.21
N LEU A 14 10.71 17.16 -8.41
CA LEU A 14 9.64 17.48 -7.45
C LEU A 14 9.79 16.72 -6.12
N ALA A 15 10.21 15.46 -6.19
CA ALA A 15 10.48 14.63 -5.02
C ALA A 15 11.68 15.12 -4.19
N SER A 16 12.65 15.79 -4.83
CA SER A 16 13.85 16.32 -4.19
C SER A 16 13.62 17.55 -3.30
N LEU A 17 12.41 18.12 -3.31
CA LEU A 17 12.11 19.32 -2.51
C LEU A 17 12.30 19.03 -1.00
N PRO A 18 13.14 19.81 -0.28
CA PRO A 18 13.36 19.61 1.15
C PRO A 18 12.09 19.69 2.00
N ALA A 19 12.03 18.90 3.06
CA ALA A 19 10.87 18.86 3.97
C ALA A 19 10.62 20.20 4.69
N ASP A 20 11.68 20.95 4.96
CA ASP A 20 11.68 22.27 5.61
C ASP A 20 11.44 23.44 4.62
N ALA A 21 11.24 23.14 3.33
CA ALA A 21 10.91 24.16 2.34
C ALA A 21 9.68 24.98 2.75
N ASP A 22 9.70 26.26 2.37
CA ASP A 22 8.65 27.21 2.70
C ASP A 22 7.29 26.87 2.05
N GLY A 23 6.22 27.53 2.52
CA GLY A 23 4.87 27.29 2.02
C GLY A 23 4.69 27.63 0.53
N ASN A 24 5.46 28.58 0.00
CA ASN A 24 5.37 28.96 -1.41
C ASN A 24 6.01 27.90 -2.31
N ALA A 25 7.16 27.35 -1.92
CA ALA A 25 7.82 26.25 -2.59
C ALA A 25 6.94 24.99 -2.60
N LYS A 26 6.34 24.64 -1.44
CA LYS A 26 5.39 23.52 -1.34
C LYS A 26 4.16 23.72 -2.23
N ARG A 27 3.61 24.94 -2.27
CA ARG A 27 2.48 25.27 -3.16
C ARG A 27 2.87 25.17 -4.64
N ARG A 28 4.05 25.69 -5.03
CA ARG A 28 4.57 25.56 -6.40
C ARG A 28 4.77 24.09 -6.79
N ARG A 29 5.25 23.25 -5.88
CA ARG A 29 5.36 21.79 -6.08
C ARG A 29 4.00 21.17 -6.35
N GLY A 30 2.97 21.51 -5.58
CA GLY A 30 1.60 21.03 -5.83
C GLY A 30 1.13 21.33 -7.25
N PHE A 31 1.23 22.59 -7.69
CA PHE A 31 0.84 22.96 -9.06
C PHE A 31 1.72 22.31 -10.15
N ALA A 32 3.00 22.09 -9.86
CA ALA A 32 3.88 21.39 -10.78
C ALA A 32 3.52 19.90 -10.89
N PHE A 33 3.13 19.28 -9.77
CA PHE A 33 2.67 17.90 -9.74
C PHE A 33 1.37 17.70 -10.51
N GLU A 34 0.40 18.61 -10.39
CA GLU A 34 -0.82 18.58 -11.21
C GLU A 34 -0.50 18.60 -12.72
N ARG A 35 0.49 19.41 -13.14
CA ARG A 35 0.95 19.44 -14.53
C ARG A 35 1.65 18.15 -14.93
N LEU A 36 2.48 17.59 -14.05
CA LEU A 36 3.15 16.31 -14.28
C LEU A 36 2.14 15.18 -14.47
N LEU A 37 1.12 15.11 -13.60
CA LEU A 37 0.03 14.14 -13.72
C LEU A 37 -0.70 14.30 -15.06
N ASN A 38 -0.97 15.52 -15.50
CA ASN A 38 -1.59 15.74 -16.82
C ASN A 38 -0.73 15.19 -17.97
N LYS A 39 0.61 15.39 -17.92
CA LYS A 39 1.54 14.82 -18.91
C LYS A 39 1.51 13.28 -18.89
N LEU A 40 1.48 12.69 -17.69
CA LEU A 40 1.42 11.24 -17.50
C LEU A 40 0.10 10.65 -18.02
N PHE A 41 -1.04 11.30 -17.74
CA PHE A 41 -2.34 10.89 -18.28
C PHE A 41 -2.40 10.96 -19.81
N LEU A 42 -1.77 11.99 -20.41
CA LEU A 42 -1.67 12.09 -21.86
C LEU A 42 -0.78 10.99 -22.45
N LEU A 43 0.33 10.64 -21.78
CA LEU A 43 1.22 9.54 -22.20
C LEU A 43 0.50 8.20 -22.20
N ASP A 44 -0.39 7.98 -21.24
CA ASP A 44 -1.11 6.72 -21.02
C ASP A 44 -2.47 6.63 -21.75
N ASP A 45 -2.80 7.59 -22.62
CA ASP A 45 -4.09 7.67 -23.32
C ASP A 45 -5.30 7.62 -22.36
N LEU A 46 -5.28 8.47 -21.34
CA LEU A 46 -6.34 8.62 -20.32
C LEU A 46 -7.22 9.86 -20.54
N GLU A 47 -7.11 10.52 -21.70
CA GLU A 47 -7.88 11.71 -22.12
C GLU A 47 -8.15 12.72 -20.98
N PRO A 48 -7.11 13.30 -20.34
CA PRO A 48 -7.29 14.12 -19.15
C PRO A 48 -7.97 15.45 -19.46
N ARG A 49 -8.87 15.86 -18.57
CA ARG A 49 -9.41 17.21 -18.47
C ARG A 49 -8.80 17.90 -17.24
N THR A 50 -8.16 19.04 -17.47
CA THR A 50 -7.56 19.86 -16.40
C THR A 50 -8.63 20.52 -15.53
N GLY A 51 -8.22 20.91 -14.31
CA GLY A 51 -9.09 21.36 -13.23
C GLY A 51 -10.20 22.33 -13.64
N TYR A 52 -11.38 22.09 -13.08
CA TYR A 52 -12.58 22.85 -13.38
C TYR A 52 -13.40 23.09 -12.11
N ARG A 53 -14.23 24.13 -12.12
CA ARG A 53 -15.04 24.57 -10.97
C ARG A 53 -16.54 24.53 -11.28
N PRO A 54 -17.16 23.34 -11.33
CA PRO A 54 -18.61 23.25 -11.48
C PRO A 54 -19.30 23.76 -10.21
N ALA A 55 -20.23 24.71 -10.34
CA ALA A 55 -21.08 25.21 -9.25
C ALA A 55 -20.35 25.64 -7.95
N GLY A 56 -19.10 26.12 -8.06
CA GLY A 56 -18.30 26.60 -6.91
C GLY A 56 -17.47 25.51 -6.20
N GLU A 57 -17.63 24.24 -6.58
CA GLU A 57 -16.83 23.12 -6.07
C GLU A 57 -15.60 22.91 -6.97
N GLN A 58 -14.37 22.92 -6.43
CA GLN A 58 -13.16 22.70 -7.22
C GLN A 58 -12.81 21.20 -7.32
N ILE A 59 -12.61 20.72 -8.54
CA ILE A 59 -12.05 19.40 -8.86
C ILE A 59 -10.76 19.61 -9.66
N ASP A 60 -9.70 18.89 -9.30
CA ASP A 60 -8.37 19.08 -9.89
C ASP A 60 -8.29 18.53 -11.33
N GLY A 61 -9.14 17.56 -11.66
CA GLY A 61 -9.34 17.13 -13.04
C GLY A 61 -10.26 15.92 -13.19
N SER A 62 -10.27 15.35 -14.38
CA SER A 62 -10.87 14.05 -14.64
C SER A 62 -10.13 13.32 -15.76
N ILE A 63 -10.23 12.00 -15.81
CA ILE A 63 -9.70 11.16 -16.89
C ILE A 63 -10.80 10.26 -17.45
N TYR A 64 -10.62 9.83 -18.69
CA TYR A 64 -11.42 8.79 -19.33
C TYR A 64 -10.63 7.49 -19.38
N LEU A 65 -11.24 6.40 -18.93
CA LEU A 65 -10.66 5.06 -18.98
C LEU A 65 -11.77 4.06 -19.25
N ASP A 66 -11.61 3.25 -20.30
CA ASP A 66 -12.49 2.13 -20.67
C ASP A 66 -14.01 2.45 -20.60
N GLY A 67 -14.44 3.61 -21.14
CA GLY A 67 -15.86 3.96 -21.20
C GLY A 67 -16.40 4.73 -19.99
N LYS A 68 -15.56 5.06 -19.01
CA LYS A 68 -15.97 5.77 -17.79
C LYS A 68 -15.12 7.01 -17.53
N ILE A 69 -15.74 8.00 -16.89
CA ILE A 69 -15.07 9.20 -16.39
C ILE A 69 -14.72 8.99 -14.92
N TYR A 70 -13.48 9.27 -14.56
CA TYR A 70 -12.98 9.27 -13.19
C TYR A 70 -12.63 10.69 -12.76
N LEU A 71 -13.13 11.11 -11.60
CA LEU A 71 -12.76 12.40 -11.02
C LEU A 71 -11.40 12.29 -10.33
N LEU A 72 -10.61 13.35 -10.39
CA LEU A 72 -9.26 13.36 -9.83
C LEU A 72 -9.11 14.45 -8.76
N GLU A 73 -8.47 14.08 -7.66
CA GLU A 73 -7.91 15.00 -6.67
C GLU A 73 -6.48 14.56 -6.34
N ALA A 74 -5.53 15.50 -6.34
CA ALA A 74 -4.12 15.22 -6.13
C ALA A 74 -3.53 16.13 -5.05
N LYS A 75 -2.81 15.54 -4.10
CA LYS A 75 -2.27 16.24 -2.93
C LYS A 75 -0.82 15.85 -2.65
N TRP A 76 0.02 16.86 -2.37
CA TRP A 76 1.42 16.67 -1.97
C TRP A 76 1.74 17.43 -0.68
N HIS A 77 1.15 16.96 0.42
CA HIS A 77 1.39 17.48 1.77
C HIS A 77 2.64 16.87 2.40
N ALA A 78 3.00 17.34 3.60
CA ALA A 78 4.11 16.80 4.36
C ALA A 78 3.71 15.58 5.20
N GLU A 79 2.48 15.58 5.72
CA GLU A 79 1.94 14.54 6.59
C GLU A 79 0.87 13.71 5.86
N PRO A 80 0.64 12.45 6.27
CA PRO A 80 -0.44 11.63 5.77
C PRO A 80 -1.81 12.30 5.94
N LEU A 81 -2.72 12.07 4.98
CA LEU A 81 -4.01 12.75 4.96
C LEU A 81 -5.04 12.07 5.89
N PRO A 82 -5.82 12.85 6.66
CA PRO A 82 -6.87 12.30 7.53
C PRO A 82 -8.14 11.94 6.74
N ALA A 83 -9.00 11.11 7.35
CA ALA A 83 -10.29 10.69 6.79
C ALA A 83 -11.17 11.87 6.33
N SER A 84 -11.13 13.00 7.04
CA SER A 84 -11.92 14.19 6.70
C SER A 84 -11.63 14.73 5.30
N THR A 85 -10.38 14.60 4.83
CA THR A 85 -10.00 15.01 3.46
C THR A 85 -10.60 14.07 2.43
N LEU A 86 -10.61 12.76 2.71
CA LEU A 86 -11.22 11.75 1.85
C LEU A 86 -12.73 11.94 1.76
N TYR A 87 -13.42 12.20 2.89
CA TYR A 87 -14.85 12.47 2.91
C TYR A 87 -15.23 13.72 2.13
N GLN A 88 -14.41 14.77 2.17
CA GLN A 88 -14.64 15.97 1.36
C GLN A 88 -14.62 15.64 -0.12
N PHE A 89 -13.60 14.91 -0.61
CA PHE A 89 -13.54 14.49 -2.01
C PHE A 89 -14.68 13.53 -2.38
N LYS A 90 -14.96 12.55 -1.52
CA LYS A 90 -16.08 11.62 -1.68
C LYS A 90 -17.41 12.35 -1.86
N GLY A 91 -17.67 13.40 -1.08
CA GLY A 91 -18.86 14.25 -1.25
C GLY A 91 -18.96 14.87 -2.65
N LYS A 92 -17.83 15.29 -3.23
CA LYS A 92 -17.78 15.81 -4.61
C LYS A 92 -18.16 14.73 -5.62
N VAL A 93 -17.70 13.50 -5.40
CA VAL A 93 -17.98 12.33 -6.26
C VAL A 93 -19.43 11.88 -6.14
N ASP A 94 -19.96 11.83 -4.91
CA ASP A 94 -21.37 11.50 -4.63
C ASP A 94 -22.34 12.50 -5.29
N GLY A 95 -21.92 13.76 -5.45
CA GLY A 95 -22.67 14.78 -6.17
C GLY A 95 -22.68 14.64 -7.70
N LYS A 96 -22.15 13.55 -8.27
CA LYS A 96 -22.13 13.29 -9.73
C LYS A 96 -23.06 12.14 -10.09
N LEU A 97 -23.02 11.72 -11.36
CA LEU A 97 -23.83 10.61 -11.86
C LEU A 97 -23.56 9.35 -11.03
N ALA A 98 -24.61 8.61 -10.69
CA ALA A 98 -24.49 7.33 -9.99
C ALA A 98 -23.48 6.41 -10.72
N GLY A 99 -22.54 5.83 -9.96
CA GLY A 99 -21.45 5.02 -10.51
C GLY A 99 -20.18 5.80 -10.92
N THR A 100 -20.15 7.12 -10.71
CA THR A 100 -18.90 7.90 -10.83
C THR A 100 -17.91 7.45 -9.76
N ILE A 101 -16.67 7.22 -10.18
CA ILE A 101 -15.56 6.83 -9.29
C ILE A 101 -14.58 7.99 -9.21
N GLY A 102 -14.11 8.29 -8.00
CA GLY A 102 -13.00 9.20 -7.76
C GLY A 102 -11.66 8.47 -7.68
N VAL A 103 -10.59 9.12 -8.12
CA VAL A 103 -9.21 8.70 -7.94
C VAL A 103 -8.53 9.79 -7.12
N PHE A 104 -8.05 9.43 -5.93
CA PHE A 104 -7.34 10.33 -5.04
C PHE A 104 -5.86 9.97 -5.01
N VAL A 105 -4.98 10.92 -5.32
CA VAL A 105 -3.52 10.73 -5.29
C VAL A 105 -2.94 11.51 -4.12
N SER A 106 -2.29 10.84 -3.18
CA SER A 106 -1.62 11.48 -2.03
C SER A 106 -0.15 11.09 -1.97
N MET A 107 0.75 12.04 -2.24
CA MET A 107 2.20 11.78 -2.18
C MET A 107 2.72 11.59 -0.74
N SER A 108 1.93 11.90 0.27
CA SER A 108 2.24 11.62 1.68
C SER A 108 1.44 10.44 2.25
N GLY A 109 0.68 9.72 1.42
CA GLY A 109 -0.20 8.64 1.86
C GLY A 109 -1.39 9.13 2.69
N TYR A 110 -1.95 8.22 3.48
CA TYR A 110 -3.15 8.43 4.30
C TYR A 110 -2.87 7.99 5.74
N ALA A 111 -3.56 8.60 6.70
CA ALA A 111 -3.46 8.17 8.09
C ALA A 111 -3.97 6.73 8.24
N GLU A 112 -3.39 5.98 9.18
CA GLU A 112 -3.68 4.55 9.41
C GLU A 112 -5.18 4.28 9.63
N ASP A 113 -5.86 5.19 10.33
CA ASP A 113 -7.30 5.10 10.61
C ASP A 113 -8.19 5.64 9.48
N ALA A 114 -7.63 6.34 8.50
CA ALA A 114 -8.41 7.05 7.48
C ALA A 114 -9.10 6.10 6.50
N VAL A 115 -8.42 5.01 6.16
CA VAL A 115 -8.88 4.01 5.19
C VAL A 115 -9.95 3.13 5.82
N ASP A 116 -9.71 2.67 7.04
CA ASP A 116 -10.69 1.91 7.82
C ASP A 116 -11.97 2.72 8.06
N ALA A 117 -11.84 4.01 8.40
CA ALA A 117 -13.00 4.90 8.52
C ALA A 117 -13.82 4.97 7.21
N LEU A 118 -13.15 5.04 6.07
CA LEU A 118 -13.79 5.10 4.76
C LEU A 118 -14.48 3.77 4.39
N ILE A 119 -13.85 2.63 4.71
CA ILE A 119 -14.38 1.27 4.46
C ILE A 119 -15.58 0.94 5.33
N LEU A 120 -15.59 1.40 6.59
CA LEU A 120 -16.74 1.27 7.48
C LEU A 120 -17.94 2.13 7.03
N GLY A 121 -17.72 3.10 6.14
CA GLY A 121 -18.77 3.81 5.42
C GLY A 121 -19.54 2.92 4.42
N LYS A 122 -20.68 3.40 3.92
CA LYS A 122 -21.60 2.54 3.12
C LYS A 122 -21.24 2.35 1.65
N ALA A 123 -20.63 3.34 0.99
CA ALA A 123 -20.40 3.30 -0.45
C ALA A 123 -18.95 3.64 -0.78
N LEU A 124 -18.22 2.68 -1.33
CA LEU A 124 -16.85 2.85 -1.80
C LEU A 124 -16.88 3.27 -3.26
N ASN A 125 -16.69 4.56 -3.51
CA ASN A 125 -16.64 5.13 -4.85
C ASN A 125 -15.39 5.99 -5.06
N ILE A 126 -14.36 5.81 -4.23
CA ILE A 126 -13.05 6.41 -4.45
C ILE A 126 -11.95 5.36 -4.34
N ILE A 127 -10.91 5.51 -5.14
CA ILE A 127 -9.69 4.69 -5.13
C ILE A 127 -8.52 5.56 -4.70
N LEU A 128 -7.66 5.01 -3.85
CA LEU A 128 -6.55 5.72 -3.26
C LEU A 128 -5.22 5.27 -3.89
N LEU A 129 -4.46 6.25 -4.34
CA LEU A 129 -3.08 6.10 -4.82
C LEU A 129 -2.14 6.90 -3.92
N ASP A 130 -0.91 6.43 -3.81
CA ASP A 130 0.16 7.14 -3.12
C ASP A 130 1.47 7.21 -3.91
N GLN A 131 2.54 7.67 -3.27
CA GLN A 131 3.86 7.76 -3.86
C GLN A 131 4.37 6.42 -4.43
N ARG A 132 4.09 5.29 -3.80
CA ARG A 132 4.55 3.97 -4.27
C ARG A 132 3.91 3.60 -5.61
N ASP A 133 2.63 3.96 -5.77
CA ASP A 133 1.91 3.79 -7.04
C ASP A 133 2.46 4.72 -8.13
N MET A 134 2.85 5.95 -7.76
CA MET A 134 3.50 6.87 -8.68
C MET A 134 4.90 6.41 -9.08
N ASP A 135 5.67 5.88 -8.14
CA ASP A 135 6.99 5.29 -8.40
C ASP A 135 6.86 4.07 -9.33
N ALA A 136 5.82 3.26 -9.15
CA ALA A 136 5.53 2.09 -9.99
C ALA A 136 5.25 2.53 -11.43
N ALA A 137 4.40 3.54 -11.58
CA ALA A 137 4.02 4.09 -12.87
C ALA A 137 5.19 4.77 -13.59
N ILE A 138 5.94 5.64 -12.89
CA ILE A 138 6.90 6.58 -13.49
C ILE A 138 8.33 6.05 -13.47
N ILE A 139 8.84 5.69 -12.29
CA ILE A 139 10.24 5.29 -12.13
C ILE A 139 10.43 3.93 -12.79
N ARG A 140 9.57 2.97 -12.43
CA ARG A 140 9.65 1.57 -12.87
C ARG A 140 8.99 1.32 -14.22
N GLY A 141 8.21 2.27 -14.72
CA GLY A 141 7.69 2.26 -16.10
C GLY A 141 6.53 1.30 -16.33
N SER A 142 5.81 0.90 -15.27
CA SER A 142 4.61 0.04 -15.39
C SER A 142 3.43 0.76 -16.08
N GLY A 143 3.46 2.10 -16.11
CA GLY A 143 2.37 2.94 -16.60
C GLY A 143 1.25 3.13 -15.57
N LEU A 144 0.76 4.36 -15.45
CA LEU A 144 -0.31 4.71 -14.52
C LEU A 144 -1.64 4.05 -14.89
N LYS A 145 -1.92 3.88 -16.18
CA LYS A 145 -3.10 3.14 -16.68
C LYS A 145 -3.12 1.71 -16.18
N SER A 146 -1.98 1.02 -16.19
CA SER A 146 -1.87 -0.36 -15.68
C SER A 146 -2.14 -0.41 -14.18
N VAL A 147 -1.51 0.49 -13.41
CA VAL A 147 -1.70 0.64 -11.96
C VAL A 147 -3.18 0.92 -11.64
N LEU A 148 -3.81 1.86 -12.34
CA LEU A 148 -5.22 2.20 -12.14
C LEU A 148 -6.14 1.02 -12.45
N LYS A 149 -5.92 0.31 -13.57
CA LYS A 149 -6.74 -0.86 -13.92
C LYS A 149 -6.66 -1.96 -12.86
N LEU A 150 -5.46 -2.24 -12.34
CA LEU A 150 -5.28 -3.20 -11.25
C LEU A 150 -6.07 -2.77 -10.01
N LYS A 151 -5.87 -1.54 -9.53
CA LYS A 151 -6.60 -1.05 -8.35
C LYS A 151 -8.10 -1.00 -8.55
N LEU A 152 -8.57 -0.61 -9.73
CA LEU A 152 -9.99 -0.61 -10.08
C LEU A 152 -10.59 -2.00 -10.03
N ARG A 153 -9.88 -2.98 -10.58
CA ARG A 153 -10.30 -4.37 -10.52
C ARG A 153 -10.40 -4.85 -9.07
N LYS A 154 -9.37 -4.61 -8.27
CA LYS A 154 -9.34 -5.04 -6.87
C LYS A 154 -10.33 -4.32 -5.96
N ALA A 155 -10.59 -3.05 -6.23
CA ALA A 155 -11.66 -2.32 -5.57
C ALA A 155 -13.05 -2.85 -5.95
N ALA A 156 -13.24 -3.31 -7.19
CA ALA A 156 -14.52 -3.82 -7.67
C ALA A 156 -14.81 -5.27 -7.27
N GLU A 157 -13.78 -6.12 -7.25
CA GLU A 157 -13.88 -7.55 -6.93
C GLU A 157 -13.85 -7.79 -5.41
N GLU A 158 -12.85 -7.24 -4.70
CA GLU A 158 -12.62 -7.52 -3.27
C GLU A 158 -12.84 -6.29 -2.35
N GLY A 159 -13.20 -5.14 -2.92
CA GLY A 159 -13.39 -3.91 -2.14
C GLY A 159 -12.10 -3.29 -1.61
N ALA A 160 -10.94 -3.70 -2.12
CA ALA A 160 -9.62 -3.18 -1.75
C ALA A 160 -9.34 -1.85 -2.46
N ILE A 161 -9.75 -0.74 -1.84
CA ILE A 161 -9.62 0.61 -2.41
C ILE A 161 -8.23 1.24 -2.24
N TYR A 162 -7.41 0.68 -1.34
CA TYR A 162 -6.07 1.14 -1.06
C TYR A 162 -5.19 -0.03 -0.63
N PHE A 163 -4.11 -0.24 -1.37
CA PHE A 163 -3.03 -1.19 -1.10
C PHE A 163 -1.85 -0.81 -2.01
N PRO A 164 -0.60 -1.06 -1.62
CA PRO A 164 0.53 -0.82 -2.50
C PRO A 164 0.48 -1.81 -3.67
N THR A 165 0.74 -1.31 -4.88
CA THR A 165 0.84 -2.16 -6.09
C THR A 165 2.05 -3.10 -6.03
N GLU A 166 2.96 -2.90 -5.07
CA GLU A 166 4.21 -3.65 -4.92
C GLU A 166 4.44 -4.06 -3.48
N GLY A 167 5.12 -5.19 -3.31
CA GLY A 167 5.55 -5.71 -2.02
C GLY A 167 7.05 -5.62 -1.82
N GLU A 168 7.47 -5.58 -0.56
CA GLU A 168 8.88 -5.70 -0.19
C GLU A 168 9.28 -7.17 -0.22
N LEU A 169 10.30 -7.51 -1.02
CA LEU A 169 10.88 -8.85 -1.04
C LEU A 169 12.03 -8.92 -0.05
N VAL A 170 11.92 -9.83 0.91
CA VAL A 170 12.90 -10.09 1.96
C VAL A 170 13.52 -11.47 1.74
N THR A 171 14.84 -11.53 1.81
CA THR A 171 15.63 -12.77 1.72
C THR A 171 16.68 -12.80 2.86
N ALA A 172 17.44 -13.89 3.00
CA ALA A 172 18.52 -13.98 3.98
C ALA A 172 19.71 -13.04 3.69
N GLU A 173 19.86 -12.60 2.45
CA GLU A 173 20.85 -11.59 2.07
C GLU A 173 20.27 -10.20 2.35
N LYS A 174 21.10 -9.23 2.74
CA LYS A 174 20.72 -7.81 2.96
C LYS A 174 20.23 -7.08 1.70
N THR A 175 19.80 -7.82 0.68
CA THR A 175 19.40 -7.33 -0.63
C THR A 175 17.89 -7.07 -0.60
N ARG A 176 17.50 -5.87 -0.18
CA ARG A 176 16.11 -5.41 -0.31
C ARG A 176 15.80 -5.22 -1.80
N THR A 177 14.95 -6.07 -2.34
CA THR A 177 14.43 -5.95 -3.71
C THR A 177 12.93 -5.69 -3.62
N VAL A 178 12.41 -4.88 -4.54
CA VAL A 178 10.97 -4.62 -4.65
C VAL A 178 10.47 -5.47 -5.81
N GLU A 179 9.53 -6.37 -5.54
CA GLU A 179 8.96 -7.25 -6.56
C GLU A 179 7.74 -6.58 -7.21
N ILE A 180 7.70 -6.60 -8.55
CA ILE A 180 6.67 -5.94 -9.35
C ILE A 180 5.74 -7.00 -9.96
N ASP A 181 4.46 -6.96 -9.60
CA ASP A 181 3.44 -7.73 -10.33
C ASP A 181 3.09 -6.98 -11.63
N LEU A 182 3.85 -7.26 -12.70
CA LEU A 182 3.62 -6.70 -14.03
C LEU A 182 2.40 -7.36 -14.70
N LEU A 183 1.25 -6.69 -14.58
CA LEU A 183 0.02 -7.08 -15.25
C LEU A 183 -0.16 -6.27 -16.55
N ARG A 184 -0.19 -6.95 -17.71
CA ARG A 184 -0.56 -6.34 -19.00
C ARG A 184 -2.03 -6.58 -19.29
N PHE A 185 -2.73 -5.55 -19.74
CA PHE A 185 -4.11 -5.67 -20.20
C PHE A 185 -4.12 -6.07 -21.68
N ASP A 186 -4.64 -7.24 -22.00
CA ASP A 186 -4.82 -7.68 -23.38
C ASP A 186 -6.12 -7.08 -23.94
N GLN A 187 -5.97 -6.11 -24.85
CA GLN A 187 -7.10 -5.44 -25.49
C GLN A 187 -7.95 -6.36 -26.38
N THR A 188 -7.42 -7.52 -26.77
CA THR A 188 -8.11 -8.49 -27.64
C THR A 188 -9.03 -9.42 -26.85
N THR A 189 -8.65 -9.79 -25.63
CA THR A 189 -9.42 -10.70 -24.77
C THR A 189 -10.16 -9.99 -23.64
N GLY A 190 -9.87 -8.71 -23.38
CA GLY A 190 -10.40 -7.97 -22.22
C GLY A 190 -9.88 -8.47 -20.87
N GLY A 191 -8.90 -9.38 -20.89
CA GLY A 191 -8.30 -9.99 -19.72
C GLY A 191 -7.04 -9.24 -19.27
N VAL A 192 -6.82 -9.22 -17.96
CA VAL A 192 -5.51 -8.86 -17.38
C VAL A 192 -4.64 -10.11 -17.44
N VAL A 193 -3.57 -10.08 -18.24
CA VAL A 193 -2.60 -11.16 -18.42
C VAL A 193 -1.30 -10.75 -17.75
N ALA A 194 -0.83 -11.52 -16.77
CA ALA A 194 0.52 -11.37 -16.24
C ALA A 194 1.52 -11.69 -17.36
N THR A 195 2.35 -10.73 -17.77
CA THR A 195 3.42 -11.00 -18.73
C THR A 195 4.75 -10.76 -18.04
N GLN A 196 5.46 -11.85 -17.72
CA GLN A 196 6.86 -11.85 -17.27
C GLN A 196 7.77 -11.10 -18.27
N PRO A 197 8.93 -10.60 -17.80
CA PRO A 197 10.16 -11.39 -17.98
C PRO A 197 11.16 -11.35 -16.80
N VAL A 198 11.99 -12.39 -16.77
CA VAL A 198 12.97 -12.83 -15.74
C VAL A 198 12.26 -13.48 -14.55
N GLU A 199 12.58 -14.76 -14.32
CA GLU A 199 11.94 -15.66 -13.36
C GLU A 199 11.35 -14.93 -12.15
N PRO A 200 10.03 -14.99 -11.89
CA PRO A 200 9.52 -14.57 -10.60
C PRO A 200 10.24 -15.48 -9.62
N THR A 201 11.07 -14.91 -8.75
CA THR A 201 11.36 -15.56 -7.49
C THR A 201 10.02 -15.66 -6.79
N THR A 202 9.26 -16.73 -7.08
CA THR A 202 7.98 -17.03 -6.46
C THR A 202 8.22 -16.98 -4.96
N ALA A 203 7.74 -15.92 -4.29
CA ALA A 203 8.00 -15.79 -2.88
C ALA A 203 7.43 -17.02 -2.16
N ASP A 204 8.21 -17.61 -1.27
CA ASP A 204 7.82 -18.83 -0.56
C ASP A 204 6.72 -18.55 0.48
N LEU A 205 6.51 -17.29 0.85
CA LEU A 205 5.53 -16.80 1.81
C LEU A 205 5.08 -15.38 1.43
N LEU A 206 3.77 -15.15 1.45
CA LEU A 206 3.19 -13.82 1.42
C LEU A 206 2.84 -13.40 2.86
N ILE A 207 3.35 -12.25 3.30
CA ILE A 207 2.95 -11.62 4.57
C ILE A 207 2.06 -10.42 4.26
N VAL A 208 0.89 -10.35 4.88
CA VAL A 208 0.04 -9.13 4.88
C VAL A 208 0.02 -8.56 6.28
N CYS A 209 0.39 -7.28 6.41
CA CYS A 209 0.44 -6.57 7.68
C CYS A 209 -0.37 -5.27 7.67
N GLU A 210 -0.69 -4.72 8.83
CA GLU A 210 -1.57 -3.56 8.97
C GLU A 210 -0.95 -2.28 8.41
N GLY A 211 0.23 -1.88 8.91
CA GLY A 211 0.85 -0.60 8.59
C GLY A 211 2.33 -0.66 8.16
N ASP A 212 2.86 0.51 7.76
CA ASP A 212 4.27 0.64 7.37
C ASP A 212 5.24 0.53 8.55
N SER A 213 4.79 0.82 9.78
CA SER A 213 5.56 0.54 11.00
C SER A 213 5.83 -0.95 11.14
N ASP A 214 4.78 -1.75 11.00
CA ASP A 214 4.81 -3.18 11.26
C ASP A 214 5.59 -3.88 10.17
N ARG A 215 5.42 -3.43 8.91
CA ARG A 215 6.24 -3.87 7.78
C ARG A 215 7.73 -3.79 8.09
N VAL A 216 8.19 -2.69 8.68
CA VAL A 216 9.63 -2.51 9.00
C VAL A 216 10.07 -3.49 10.08
N VAL A 217 9.26 -3.71 11.12
CA VAL A 217 9.55 -4.69 12.17
C VAL A 217 9.60 -6.10 11.59
N ILE A 218 8.56 -6.48 10.85
CA ILE A 218 8.41 -7.79 10.20
C ILE A 218 9.58 -8.04 9.25
N ALA A 219 9.92 -7.09 8.38
CA ALA A 219 11.02 -7.23 7.43
C ALA A 219 12.35 -7.44 8.15
N THR A 220 12.65 -6.64 9.17
CA THR A 220 13.88 -6.76 9.97
C THR A 220 13.96 -8.11 10.69
N LEU A 221 12.86 -8.56 11.30
CA LEU A 221 12.84 -9.84 12.01
C LEU A 221 12.91 -11.03 11.05
N ALA A 222 12.18 -10.99 9.94
CA ALA A 222 12.21 -12.01 8.91
C ALA A 222 13.62 -12.18 8.32
N GLU A 223 14.29 -11.07 7.96
CA GLU A 223 15.68 -11.07 7.49
C GLU A 223 16.60 -11.77 8.51
N ARG A 224 16.52 -11.39 9.79
CA ARG A 224 17.34 -11.96 10.86
C ARG A 224 17.07 -13.46 11.06
N ILE A 225 15.81 -13.89 11.00
CA ILE A 225 15.41 -15.30 11.14
C ILE A 225 15.94 -16.11 9.96
N LEU A 226 15.73 -15.64 8.72
CA LEU A 226 16.21 -16.31 7.51
C LEU A 226 17.74 -16.42 7.51
N SER A 227 18.44 -15.34 7.87
CA SER A 227 19.89 -15.29 7.95
C SER A 227 20.45 -16.25 9.01
N ALA A 228 19.87 -16.26 10.21
CA ALA A 228 20.29 -17.15 11.29
C ALA A 228 20.07 -18.64 10.96
N ALA A 229 19.00 -18.95 10.21
CA ALA A 229 18.69 -20.31 9.77
C ALA A 229 19.46 -20.74 8.50
N GLY A 230 20.18 -19.82 7.83
CA GLY A 230 20.78 -20.09 6.52
C GLY A 230 19.75 -20.45 5.45
N SER A 231 18.53 -19.93 5.57
CA SER A 231 17.41 -20.23 4.69
C SER A 231 17.51 -19.48 3.35
N HIS A 232 17.20 -20.15 2.25
CA HIS A 232 17.09 -19.52 0.93
C HIS A 232 15.68 -19.04 0.60
N ARG A 233 14.75 -19.08 1.57
CA ARG A 233 13.38 -18.65 1.34
C ARG A 233 13.30 -17.16 1.06
N SER A 234 12.33 -16.80 0.24
CA SER A 234 11.97 -15.44 -0.12
C SER A 234 10.58 -15.10 0.41
N ILE A 235 10.41 -13.89 0.94
CA ILE A 235 9.18 -13.47 1.61
C ILE A 235 8.73 -12.15 1.01
N LYS A 236 7.50 -12.12 0.50
CA LYS A 236 6.87 -10.88 0.00
C LYS A 236 6.03 -10.29 1.12
N ILE A 237 6.27 -9.02 1.48
CA ILE A 237 5.50 -8.32 2.51
C ILE A 237 4.66 -7.23 1.85
N LEU A 238 3.36 -7.27 2.13
CA LEU A 238 2.38 -6.26 1.71
C LEU A 238 1.74 -5.61 2.92
N THR A 239 1.44 -4.33 2.78
CA THR A 239 0.73 -3.55 3.78
C THR A 239 -0.71 -3.34 3.36
N ALA A 240 -1.65 -3.64 4.25
CA ALA A 240 -3.07 -3.46 4.03
C ALA A 240 -3.55 -2.03 4.27
N MET A 241 -2.74 -1.22 4.96
CA MET A 241 -3.04 0.19 5.25
C MET A 241 -4.30 0.35 6.10
N GLY A 242 -4.44 -0.51 7.11
CA GLY A 242 -5.57 -0.54 8.02
C GLY A 242 -6.02 -1.97 8.32
N LYS A 243 -6.43 -2.20 9.57
CA LYS A 243 -6.80 -3.50 10.09
C LYS A 243 -8.01 -4.10 9.40
N VAL A 244 -9.04 -3.29 9.14
CA VAL A 244 -10.27 -3.75 8.47
C VAL A 244 -10.01 -4.08 6.99
N THR A 245 -8.93 -3.53 6.44
CA THR A 245 -8.55 -3.70 5.03
C THR A 245 -7.79 -5.00 4.77
N ILE A 246 -7.20 -5.61 5.81
CA ILE A 246 -6.36 -6.82 5.70
C ILE A 246 -7.04 -7.95 4.91
N PRO A 247 -8.28 -8.39 5.23
CA PRO A 247 -8.88 -9.49 4.48
C PRO A 247 -9.09 -9.17 3.01
N ARG A 248 -9.45 -7.91 2.70
CA ARG A 248 -9.67 -7.46 1.32
C ARG A 248 -8.39 -7.48 0.50
N VAL A 249 -7.29 -7.01 1.09
CA VAL A 249 -5.98 -7.01 0.44
C VAL A 249 -5.45 -8.43 0.29
N ALA A 250 -5.59 -9.27 1.32
CA ALA A 250 -5.20 -10.67 1.25
C ALA A 250 -5.98 -11.43 0.16
N ASN A 251 -7.31 -11.28 0.08
CA ASN A 251 -8.14 -11.89 -0.97
C ASN A 251 -7.74 -11.37 -2.36
N ALA A 252 -7.52 -10.06 -2.49
CA ALA A 252 -7.08 -9.44 -3.73
C ALA A 252 -5.74 -10.04 -4.21
N MET A 253 -4.79 -10.23 -3.29
CA MET A 253 -3.46 -10.68 -3.65
C MET A 253 -3.37 -12.19 -3.83
N TRP A 254 -4.16 -12.98 -3.11
CA TRP A 254 -4.22 -14.43 -3.24
C TRP A 254 -4.42 -14.88 -4.70
N ASN A 255 -5.31 -14.22 -5.44
CA ASN A 255 -5.59 -14.56 -6.84
C ASN A 255 -4.48 -14.16 -7.82
N THR A 256 -3.54 -13.31 -7.42
CA THR A 256 -2.41 -12.86 -8.25
C THR A 256 -1.10 -13.53 -7.81
N PHE A 257 -1.03 -13.94 -6.55
CA PHE A 257 0.08 -14.66 -5.95
C PHE A 257 0.00 -16.15 -6.34
N HIS A 258 0.77 -16.55 -7.36
CA HIS A 258 0.80 -17.93 -7.84
C HIS A 258 1.85 -18.73 -7.07
N SER A 259 1.48 -19.40 -5.98
CA SER A 259 2.28 -20.52 -5.47
C SER A 259 1.50 -21.38 -4.48
N GLU A 260 1.98 -22.60 -4.28
CA GLU A 260 1.58 -23.55 -3.22
C GLU A 260 1.90 -23.05 -1.80
N SER A 261 2.00 -21.73 -1.58
CA SER A 261 2.54 -21.12 -0.38
C SER A 261 1.44 -20.66 0.58
N LYS A 262 1.70 -20.82 1.89
CA LYS A 262 0.85 -20.27 2.95
C LYS A 262 0.90 -18.73 2.95
N VAL A 263 -0.19 -18.09 3.32
CA VAL A 263 -0.22 -16.65 3.65
C VAL A 263 -0.07 -16.48 5.16
N LEU A 264 0.76 -15.53 5.58
CA LEU A 264 0.87 -15.11 6.97
C LEU A 264 0.24 -13.73 7.14
N ILE A 265 -0.76 -13.62 7.99
CA ILE A 265 -1.31 -12.35 8.40
C ILE A 265 -0.64 -11.92 9.70
N VAL A 266 -0.10 -10.70 9.76
CA VAL A 266 0.43 -10.11 10.99
C VAL A 266 -0.38 -8.86 11.30
N VAL A 267 -1.15 -8.88 12.39
CA VAL A 267 -2.09 -7.81 12.72
C VAL A 267 -2.14 -7.55 14.21
N ASP A 268 -2.26 -6.30 14.61
CA ASP A 268 -2.36 -5.95 16.02
C ASP A 268 -3.67 -6.44 16.64
N GLY A 269 -3.59 -6.93 17.88
CA GLY A 269 -4.75 -7.40 18.62
C GLY A 269 -5.67 -6.28 19.10
N ASP A 270 -5.17 -5.07 19.28
CA ASP A 270 -5.89 -3.91 19.84
C ASP A 270 -6.56 -4.18 21.20
N ASN A 271 -5.98 -5.05 22.03
CA ASN A 271 -6.59 -5.60 23.25
C ASN A 271 -7.81 -6.51 23.01
N ASP A 272 -8.11 -6.88 21.77
CA ASP A 272 -9.13 -7.85 21.39
C ASP A 272 -8.61 -8.83 20.32
N PRO A 273 -7.65 -9.72 20.68
CA PRO A 273 -7.11 -10.69 19.73
C PRO A 273 -8.17 -11.70 19.25
N VAL A 274 -9.20 -11.98 20.07
CA VAL A 274 -10.29 -12.88 19.71
C VAL A 274 -11.19 -12.26 18.64
N GLY A 275 -11.61 -11.00 18.82
CA GLY A 275 -12.35 -10.26 17.81
C GLY A 275 -11.54 -10.06 16.54
N THR A 276 -10.23 -9.83 16.66
CA THR A 276 -9.32 -9.74 15.52
C THR A 276 -9.26 -11.05 14.73
N ALA A 277 -9.09 -12.19 15.40
CA ALA A 277 -9.11 -13.50 14.76
C ALA A 277 -10.47 -13.80 14.09
N ALA A 278 -11.58 -13.43 14.72
CA ALA A 278 -12.91 -13.57 14.15
C ALA A 278 -13.11 -12.67 12.91
N MET A 279 -12.57 -11.46 12.91
CA MET A 279 -12.58 -10.55 11.76
C MET A 279 -11.83 -11.16 10.56
N LEU A 280 -10.65 -11.72 10.79
CA LEU A 280 -9.89 -12.43 9.75
C LEU A 280 -10.65 -13.66 9.24
N GLY A 281 -11.14 -14.50 10.14
CA GLY A 281 -11.86 -15.73 9.78
C GLY A 281 -13.16 -15.51 9.00
N ASN A 282 -13.83 -14.38 9.23
CA ASN A 282 -15.03 -14.01 8.47
C ASN A 282 -14.71 -13.31 7.14
N GLY A 283 -13.52 -12.71 7.00
CA GLY A 283 -13.16 -11.90 5.83
C GLY A 283 -12.31 -12.60 4.79
N LEU A 284 -11.48 -13.57 5.18
CA LEU A 284 -10.58 -14.29 4.28
C LEU A 284 -11.34 -15.39 3.52
N GLU A 285 -11.18 -15.43 2.21
CA GLU A 285 -11.94 -16.32 1.31
C GLU A 285 -11.18 -17.60 0.94
N PHE A 286 -9.98 -17.80 1.48
CA PHE A 286 -9.11 -18.96 1.22
C PHE A 286 -8.65 -19.61 2.54
N GLY A 287 -8.22 -20.88 2.47
CA GLY A 287 -7.94 -21.71 3.65
C GLY A 287 -6.47 -21.79 4.08
N ASP A 288 -5.53 -21.52 3.17
CA ASP A 288 -4.09 -21.71 3.41
C ASP A 288 -3.44 -20.46 4.03
N TRP A 289 -3.93 -20.05 5.21
CA TRP A 289 -3.35 -18.94 5.95
C TRP A 289 -3.16 -19.23 7.43
N VAL A 290 -2.24 -18.49 8.03
CA VAL A 290 -1.99 -18.42 9.47
C VAL A 290 -1.95 -16.96 9.90
N ALA A 291 -2.27 -16.68 11.16
CA ALA A 291 -2.17 -15.33 11.71
C ALA A 291 -1.26 -15.30 12.93
N ALA A 292 -0.41 -14.29 13.00
CA ALA A 292 0.27 -13.86 14.21
C ALA A 292 -0.38 -12.55 14.67
N ILE A 293 -0.99 -12.56 15.85
CA ILE A 293 -1.77 -11.45 16.40
C ILE A 293 -1.08 -10.92 17.67
N PRO A 294 0.04 -10.17 17.55
CA PRO A 294 0.65 -9.55 18.71
C PRO A 294 -0.35 -8.65 19.44
N ASN A 295 -0.32 -8.66 20.78
CA ASN A 295 -1.31 -7.97 21.59
C ASN A 295 -0.67 -7.20 22.76
N PRO A 296 -0.98 -5.90 22.96
CA PRO A 296 -1.93 -5.09 22.18
C PRO A 296 -1.49 -4.79 20.75
N SER A 297 -0.19 -4.70 20.51
CA SER A 297 0.40 -4.41 19.19
C SER A 297 1.77 -5.06 19.01
N ILE A 298 2.29 -5.05 17.78
CA ILE A 298 3.60 -5.62 17.44
C ILE A 298 4.77 -4.98 18.21
N GLU A 299 4.63 -3.73 18.68
CA GLU A 299 5.65 -3.08 19.51
C GLU A 299 5.87 -3.78 20.86
N THR A 300 4.93 -4.60 21.31
CA THR A 300 5.07 -5.45 22.50
C THR A 300 6.23 -6.44 22.35
N TRP A 301 6.46 -6.95 21.14
CA TRP A 301 7.63 -7.80 20.85
C TRP A 301 8.95 -7.07 21.00
N LEU A 302 8.95 -5.74 20.89
CA LEU A 302 10.13 -4.90 20.93
C LEU A 302 10.40 -4.30 22.32
N ASP A 303 9.58 -4.63 23.32
CA ASP A 303 9.57 -3.99 24.64
C ASP A 303 9.45 -2.45 24.55
N LEU A 304 8.71 -1.98 23.53
CA LEU A 304 8.46 -0.55 23.31
C LEU A 304 7.06 -0.19 23.78
N ASP A 305 6.97 0.77 24.70
CA ASP A 305 5.68 1.34 25.11
C ASP A 305 5.18 2.38 24.09
N LEU A 306 3.95 2.16 23.59
CA LEU A 306 3.20 2.99 22.65
C LEU A 306 3.08 4.46 23.11
N GLU A 307 2.96 4.72 24.42
CA GLU A 307 2.91 6.10 24.93
C GLU A 307 4.22 6.86 24.70
N THR A 308 5.36 6.16 24.78
CA THR A 308 6.69 6.73 24.51
C THR A 308 6.90 7.03 23.04
N LEU A 309 6.37 6.16 22.15
CA LEU A 309 6.47 6.30 20.70
C LEU A 309 5.63 7.46 20.16
N ARG A 310 4.41 7.67 20.70
CA ARG A 310 3.51 8.78 20.31
C ARG A 310 4.11 10.17 20.55
N ARG A 311 5.03 10.33 21.50
CA ARG A 311 5.67 11.62 21.82
C ARG A 311 6.78 12.04 20.85
N ARG A 312 7.28 11.15 19.98
CA ARG A 312 8.49 11.39 19.18
C ARG A 312 8.31 11.45 17.66
N GLY A 313 7.08 11.38 17.13
CA GLY A 313 6.80 11.58 15.69
C GLY A 313 7.61 10.64 14.78
N LYS A 314 8.22 11.18 13.70
CA LYS A 314 9.03 10.49 12.67
C LYS A 314 10.07 9.46 13.20
N SER A 315 10.40 9.53 14.48
CA SER A 315 11.21 8.57 15.21
C SER A 315 10.59 7.17 15.37
N ARG A 316 9.28 6.94 15.17
CA ARG A 316 8.65 5.63 15.46
C ARG A 316 9.25 4.51 14.59
N ILE A 317 9.26 4.67 13.26
CA ILE A 317 9.77 3.65 12.34
C ILE A 317 11.26 3.35 12.59
N GLU A 318 12.05 4.39 12.86
CA GLU A 318 13.48 4.25 13.14
C GLU A 318 13.73 3.56 14.48
N LEU A 319 12.98 3.93 15.53
CA LEU A 319 13.05 3.26 16.83
C LEU A 319 12.63 1.80 16.74
N SER A 320 11.51 1.51 16.06
CA SER A 320 11.04 0.14 15.86
C SER A 320 12.07 -0.69 15.10
N ARG A 321 12.74 -0.11 14.09
CA ARG A 321 13.85 -0.78 13.39
C ARG A 321 15.01 -1.08 14.34
N THR A 322 15.50 -0.08 15.07
CA THR A 322 16.64 -0.27 15.98
C THR A 322 16.33 -1.31 17.07
N ALA A 323 15.12 -1.28 17.63
CA ALA A 323 14.69 -2.28 18.60
C ALA A 323 14.60 -3.68 17.97
N ALA A 324 14.03 -3.81 16.77
CA ALA A 324 13.94 -5.07 16.04
C ALA A 324 15.33 -5.62 15.65
N GLU A 325 16.33 -4.77 15.40
CA GLU A 325 17.72 -5.18 15.16
C GLU A 325 18.41 -5.71 16.43
N ALA A 326 18.11 -5.13 17.60
CA ALA A 326 18.70 -5.48 18.88
C ALA A 326 17.99 -6.62 19.62
N LEU A 327 16.77 -6.99 19.20
CA LEU A 327 15.92 -7.98 19.86
C LEU A 327 16.57 -9.36 19.99
N ASP A 328 16.43 -10.01 21.14
CA ASP A 328 16.75 -11.43 21.31
C ASP A 328 15.59 -12.30 20.81
N ILE A 329 15.74 -12.83 19.59
CA ILE A 329 14.71 -13.61 18.90
C ILE A 329 14.43 -14.93 19.63
N ASP A 330 15.47 -15.58 20.19
CA ASP A 330 15.31 -16.88 20.83
C ASP A 330 14.61 -16.77 22.18
N ALA A 331 14.88 -15.69 22.92
CA ALA A 331 14.18 -15.39 24.16
C ALA A 331 12.70 -15.07 23.89
N LEU A 332 12.40 -14.22 22.90
CA LEU A 332 11.01 -13.86 22.58
C LEU A 332 10.21 -15.09 22.10
N ARG A 333 10.81 -15.93 21.25
CA ARG A 333 10.20 -17.18 20.73
C ARG A 333 9.78 -18.15 21.83
N GLN A 334 10.44 -18.14 22.98
CA GLN A 334 10.10 -19.01 24.11
C GLN A 334 9.00 -18.44 25.01
N CYS A 335 8.79 -17.13 24.95
CA CYS A 335 7.90 -16.42 25.86
C CYS A 335 6.58 -15.95 25.21
N ASP A 336 6.53 -15.86 23.88
CA ASP A 336 5.38 -15.35 23.13
C ASP A 336 4.94 -16.34 22.04
N ASP A 337 3.74 -16.91 22.21
CA ASP A 337 3.17 -17.90 21.30
C ASP A 337 2.89 -17.32 19.89
N GLN A 338 2.52 -16.04 19.80
CA GLN A 338 2.24 -15.37 18.52
C GLN A 338 3.54 -15.14 17.75
N PHE A 339 4.61 -14.77 18.45
CA PHE A 339 5.94 -14.67 17.86
C PHE A 339 6.49 -16.05 17.46
N ALA A 340 6.23 -17.10 18.25
CA ALA A 340 6.60 -18.47 17.87
C ALA A 340 5.89 -18.92 16.58
N GLN A 341 4.62 -18.57 16.42
CA GLN A 341 3.86 -18.81 15.18
C GLN A 341 4.41 -18.01 13.99
N PHE A 342 4.73 -16.72 14.19
CA PHE A 342 5.43 -15.90 13.20
C PHE A 342 6.75 -16.57 12.77
N TYR A 343 7.62 -16.91 13.72
CA TYR A 343 8.91 -17.54 13.47
C TYR A 343 8.78 -18.85 12.67
N ALA A 344 7.82 -19.71 13.03
CA ALA A 344 7.56 -20.96 12.33
C ALA A 344 7.14 -20.72 10.87
N ALA A 345 6.26 -19.76 10.62
CA ALA A 345 5.80 -19.42 9.27
C ALA A 345 6.94 -18.88 8.39
N ILE A 346 7.85 -18.05 8.94
CA ILE A 346 9.05 -17.54 8.25
C ILE A 346 9.97 -18.69 7.78
N LEU A 347 10.09 -19.76 8.55
CA LEU A 347 10.91 -20.93 8.18
C LEU A 347 10.16 -21.99 7.34
N GLY A 348 8.84 -21.88 7.24
CA GLY A 348 8.02 -22.73 6.37
C GLY A 348 7.49 -23.98 7.07
N ALA A 349 7.43 -23.95 8.39
CA ALA A 349 6.90 -25.03 9.23
C ALA A 349 5.36 -25.06 9.24
#